data_AF-A0A6I7LX82-F1
#
_entry.id   AF-A0A6I7LX82-F1
#
_cell.length_a   1.000
_cell.length_b   1.000
_cell.length_c   1.000
_cell.angle_alpha   90.00
_cell.angle_beta   90.00
_cell.angle_gamma   90.00
#
_symmetry.space_group_name_H-M   'P 1'
#
loop_
_entity.id
_entity.type
_entity.pdbx_description
1 polymer ?
#
loop_
_entity_poly.entity_id
_entity_poly.type
_entity_poly.pdbx_seq_one_letter_code
_entity_poly.pdbx_strand_id
1 'polypeptide(L)'
;MTDRGKFLGNCLRSIAALFRKDRNIYKLFFAMTKKLNKFFSISTAVLVVHSGRDNSLKVIAIRKPKYAGKGLALSLPEKDSLLYRIFRNNSLYTANNPSDSDTNFIEKKLLFEDGTQSLAVCPIKYGGSLAGLVCFASPVPYAFDMIEEGMLGGILEEFGAIVGRAERSLNL
;
A
#
# COMPACT_ATOMS: atom_id res chain seq x y z
N MET A 1 -4.91 14.50 -24.71
CA MET A 1 -5.03 13.40 -23.71
C MET A 1 -4.34 12.16 -24.24
N THR A 2 -3.16 11.87 -23.71
CA THR A 2 -2.23 10.81 -24.13
C THR A 2 -2.79 9.41 -23.85
N ASP A 3 -2.39 8.44 -24.69
CA ASP A 3 -2.77 7.02 -24.65
C ASP A 3 -2.62 6.38 -23.25
N ARG A 4 -1.60 6.83 -22.51
CA ARG A 4 -1.35 6.45 -21.11
C ARG A 4 -2.53 6.70 -20.16
N GLY A 5 -3.24 7.82 -20.29
CA GLY A 5 -4.36 8.16 -19.40
C GLY A 5 -5.56 7.23 -19.58
N LYS A 6 -5.86 6.87 -20.84
CA LYS A 6 -6.93 5.90 -21.16
C LYS A 6 -6.57 4.50 -20.65
N PHE A 7 -5.32 4.09 -20.82
CA PHE A 7 -4.84 2.79 -20.35
C PHE A 7 -4.91 2.68 -18.81
N LEU A 8 -4.54 3.74 -18.10
CA LEU A 8 -4.63 3.78 -16.63
C LEU A 8 -6.09 3.76 -16.16
N GLY A 9 -6.98 4.55 -16.78
CA GLY A 9 -8.42 4.50 -16.48
C GLY A 9 -9.04 3.11 -16.67
N ASN A 10 -8.60 2.35 -17.69
CA ASN A 10 -9.01 0.95 -17.88
C ASN A 10 -8.48 0.03 -16.78
N CYS A 11 -7.24 0.23 -16.35
CA CYS A 11 -6.65 -0.51 -15.23
C CYS A 11 -7.44 -0.28 -13.93
N LEU A 12 -7.74 0.97 -13.59
CA LEU A 12 -8.47 1.33 -12.39
C LEU A 12 -9.87 0.70 -12.36
N ARG A 13 -10.60 0.77 -13.49
CA ARG A 13 -11.90 0.08 -13.64
C ARG A 13 -11.78 -1.43 -13.46
N SER A 14 -10.72 -2.03 -13.98
CA SER A 14 -10.45 -3.46 -13.85
C SER A 14 -10.09 -3.86 -12.41
N ILE A 15 -9.46 -2.98 -11.64
CA ILE A 15 -9.21 -3.19 -10.21
C ILE A 15 -10.52 -3.10 -9.43
N ALA A 16 -11.34 -2.07 -9.67
CA ALA A 16 -12.65 -1.92 -9.01
C ALA A 16 -13.54 -3.17 -9.22
N ALA A 17 -13.49 -3.77 -10.41
CA ALA A 17 -14.21 -5.01 -10.69
C ALA A 17 -13.76 -6.23 -9.86
N LEU A 18 -12.52 -6.24 -9.33
CA LEU A 18 -12.03 -7.32 -8.47
C LEU A 18 -12.75 -7.35 -7.13
N PHE A 19 -13.03 -6.18 -6.55
CA PHE A 19 -13.66 -6.05 -5.23
C PHE A 19 -15.11 -6.56 -5.18
N ARG A 20 -15.75 -6.70 -6.35
CA ARG A 20 -17.08 -7.31 -6.47
C ARG A 20 -17.06 -8.84 -6.44
N LYS A 21 -15.92 -9.47 -6.77
CA LYS A 21 -15.83 -10.93 -6.97
C LYS A 21 -15.26 -11.69 -5.79
N ASP A 22 -14.39 -11.06 -5.01
CA ASP A 22 -13.70 -11.69 -3.90
C ASP A 22 -13.65 -10.72 -2.71
N ARG A 23 -13.73 -11.24 -1.49
CA ARG A 23 -13.60 -10.48 -0.23
C ARG A 23 -12.32 -10.81 0.52
N ASN A 24 -11.52 -11.75 0.01
CA ASN A 24 -10.25 -12.12 0.62
C ASN A 24 -9.21 -10.99 0.41
N ILE A 25 -8.86 -10.30 1.50
CA ILE A 25 -7.94 -9.16 1.49
C ILE A 25 -6.64 -9.50 0.77
N TYR A 26 -6.04 -10.66 1.05
CA TYR A 26 -4.74 -11.04 0.48
C TYR A 26 -4.82 -11.19 -1.04
N LYS A 27 -5.83 -11.91 -1.54
CA LYS A 27 -6.03 -12.08 -2.99
C LYS A 27 -6.23 -10.73 -3.67
N LEU A 28 -7.03 -9.85 -3.07
CA LEU A 28 -7.28 -8.51 -3.61
C LEU A 28 -6.02 -7.65 -3.61
N PHE A 29 -5.26 -7.62 -2.52
CA PHE A 29 -3.99 -6.91 -2.41
C PHE A 29 -3.01 -7.34 -3.51
N PHE A 30 -2.79 -8.65 -3.68
CA PHE A 30 -1.87 -9.15 -4.70
C PHE A 30 -2.37 -8.92 -6.12
N ALA A 31 -3.68 -9.04 -6.37
CA ALA A 31 -4.28 -8.79 -7.67
C ALA A 31 -4.23 -7.31 -8.06
N MET A 32 -4.54 -6.40 -7.13
CA MET A 32 -4.38 -4.95 -7.28
C MET A 32 -2.92 -4.61 -7.58
N THR A 33 -1.99 -5.08 -6.75
CA THR A 33 -0.55 -4.87 -6.95
C THR A 33 -0.09 -5.38 -8.33
N LYS A 34 -0.56 -6.57 -8.77
CA LYS A 34 -0.22 -7.13 -10.09
C LYS A 34 -0.69 -6.22 -11.23
N LYS A 35 -1.85 -5.57 -11.10
CA LYS A 35 -2.38 -4.65 -12.11
C LYS A 35 -1.63 -3.32 -12.11
N LEU A 36 -1.40 -2.73 -10.94
CA LEU A 36 -0.65 -1.48 -10.79
C LEU A 36 0.81 -1.60 -11.22
N ASN A 37 1.42 -2.78 -11.03
CA ASN A 37 2.79 -3.06 -11.46
C ASN A 37 3.03 -2.79 -12.95
N LYS A 38 2.02 -2.91 -13.81
CA LYS A 38 2.14 -2.64 -15.25
C LYS A 38 2.42 -1.16 -15.58
N PHE A 39 2.17 -0.27 -14.62
CA PHE A 39 2.28 1.18 -14.79
C PHE A 39 3.45 1.75 -14.01
N PHE A 40 3.64 1.25 -12.79
CA PHE A 40 4.57 1.85 -11.84
C PHE A 40 5.82 0.99 -11.60
N SER A 41 5.97 -0.15 -12.29
CA SER A 41 7.13 -1.05 -12.14
C SER A 41 7.40 -1.42 -10.68
N ILE A 42 6.35 -1.74 -9.93
CA ILE A 42 6.38 -2.04 -8.50
C ILE A 42 7.28 -3.26 -8.22
N SER A 43 8.42 -3.04 -7.58
CA SER A 43 9.30 -4.10 -7.09
C SER A 43 8.82 -4.66 -5.75
N THR A 44 8.35 -3.77 -4.86
CA THR A 44 7.89 -4.14 -3.52
C THR A 44 6.51 -3.58 -3.26
N ALA A 45 5.63 -4.38 -2.63
CA ALA A 45 4.36 -3.91 -2.10
C ALA A 45 4.14 -4.46 -0.69
N VAL A 46 3.69 -3.62 0.23
CA VAL A 46 3.41 -3.99 1.63
C VAL A 46 1.99 -3.58 1.99
N LEU A 47 1.25 -4.48 2.62
CA LEU A 47 -0.04 -4.19 3.25
C LEU A 47 0.14 -4.12 4.76
N VAL A 48 -0.18 -2.95 5.30
CA VAL A 48 -0.18 -2.67 6.73
C VAL A 48 -1.61 -2.42 7.16
N VAL A 49 -2.02 -3.00 8.28
CA VAL A 49 -3.31 -2.74 8.92
C VAL A 49 -3.10 -2.14 10.29
N HIS A 50 -3.99 -1.22 10.67
CA HIS A 50 -4.06 -0.76 12.04
C HIS A 50 -4.80 -1.79 12.88
N SER A 51 -4.30 -2.05 14.08
CA SER A 51 -4.82 -3.04 15.01
C SER A 51 -5.57 -2.28 16.11
N GLY A 52 -6.90 -2.31 16.08
CA GLY A 52 -7.72 -1.67 17.12
C GLY A 52 -7.45 -2.18 18.53
N ARG A 53 -6.95 -3.42 18.68
CA ARG A 53 -6.68 -4.05 19.99
C ARG A 53 -5.53 -3.42 20.77
N ASP A 54 -4.41 -3.16 20.10
CA ASP A 54 -3.18 -2.65 20.71
C ASP A 54 -2.71 -1.32 20.12
N ASN A 55 -3.55 -0.73 19.26
CA ASN A 55 -3.32 0.53 18.58
C ASN A 55 -2.03 0.55 17.73
N SER A 56 -1.54 -0.61 17.29
CA SER A 56 -0.30 -0.73 16.52
C SER A 56 -0.53 -0.96 15.02
N LEU A 57 0.48 -0.64 14.21
CA LEU A 57 0.51 -0.99 12.79
C LEU A 57 1.11 -2.38 12.60
N LYS A 58 0.42 -3.23 11.83
CA LYS A 58 0.83 -4.62 11.58
C LYS A 58 0.96 -4.90 10.10
N VAL A 59 2.11 -5.44 9.68
CA VAL A 59 2.30 -5.95 8.33
C VAL A 59 1.60 -7.29 8.22
N ILE A 60 0.62 -7.38 7.33
CA ILE A 60 -0.14 -8.62 7.11
C ILE A 60 0.13 -9.26 5.75
N ALA A 61 0.63 -8.50 4.78
CA ALA A 61 1.05 -9.04 3.50
C ALA A 61 2.22 -8.26 2.91
N ILE A 62 3.04 -8.97 2.15
CA ILE A 62 4.16 -8.41 1.42
C ILE A 62 4.34 -9.12 0.08
N ARG A 63 4.73 -8.36 -0.93
CA ARG A 63 5.19 -8.87 -2.22
C ARG A 63 6.52 -8.22 -2.55
N LYS A 64 7.50 -9.06 -2.87
CA LYS A 64 8.82 -8.71 -3.40
C LYS A 64 9.07 -9.51 -4.69
N PRO A 65 10.13 -9.24 -5.47
CA PRO A 65 10.33 -9.90 -6.76
C PRO A 65 10.43 -11.44 -6.66
N LYS A 66 11.05 -11.95 -5.58
CA LYS A 66 11.30 -13.38 -5.37
C LYS A 66 10.40 -14.01 -4.29
N TYR A 67 9.51 -13.22 -3.67
CA TYR A 67 8.78 -13.66 -2.49
C TYR A 67 7.42 -12.98 -2.36
N ALA A 68 6.41 -13.73 -1.92
CA ALA A 68 5.14 -13.18 -1.47
C ALA A 68 4.74 -13.83 -0.15
N GLY A 69 4.45 -13.00 0.85
CA GLY A 69 4.05 -13.42 2.19
C GLY A 69 2.66 -12.91 2.54
N LYS A 70 1.86 -13.73 3.24
CA LYS A 70 0.55 -13.37 3.80
C LYS A 70 0.44 -13.87 5.23
N GLY A 71 -0.36 -13.20 6.06
CA GLY A 71 -0.57 -13.59 7.45
C GLY A 71 0.65 -13.40 8.35
N LEU A 72 1.52 -12.43 8.03
CA LEU A 72 2.76 -12.20 8.78
C LEU A 72 2.50 -11.66 10.20
N ALA A 73 1.48 -10.81 10.37
CA ALA A 73 1.11 -10.14 11.62
C ALA A 73 2.31 -9.51 12.37
N LEU A 74 3.28 -8.98 11.64
CA LEU A 74 4.47 -8.34 12.20
C LEU A 74 4.10 -6.94 12.69
N SER A 75 4.15 -6.72 14.00
CA SER A 75 3.99 -5.38 14.59
C SER A 75 5.18 -4.49 14.24
N LEU A 76 4.88 -3.27 13.79
CA LEU A 76 5.87 -2.26 13.46
C LEU A 76 6.21 -1.42 14.71
N PRO A 77 7.49 -1.11 14.92
CA PRO A 77 7.89 -0.19 15.99
C PRO A 77 7.45 1.23 15.64
N GLU A 78 6.93 1.96 16.63
CA GLU A 78 6.49 3.35 16.43
C GLU A 78 7.67 4.33 16.35
N LYS A 79 8.72 4.06 17.12
CA LYS A 79 9.89 4.94 17.19
C LYS A 79 10.54 5.08 15.81
N ASP A 80 10.78 6.32 15.41
CA ASP A 80 11.42 6.70 14.15
C ASP A 80 10.76 6.05 12.91
N SER A 81 9.45 5.83 12.96
CA SER A 81 8.68 5.19 11.89
C SER A 81 8.10 6.19 10.91
N LEU A 82 8.47 6.03 9.65
CA LEU A 82 7.84 6.73 8.53
C LEU A 82 6.37 6.34 8.41
N LEU A 83 6.06 5.05 8.56
CA LEU A 83 4.71 4.53 8.36
C LEU A 83 3.75 5.06 9.43
N TYR A 84 4.13 5.13 10.71
CA TYR A 84 3.31 5.77 11.75
C TYR A 84 3.14 7.27 11.51
N ARG A 85 4.18 7.98 11.07
CA ARG A 85 4.07 9.41 10.70
C ARG A 85 3.04 9.62 9.59
N ILE A 86 3.14 8.85 8.50
CA ILE A 86 2.23 8.95 7.36
C ILE A 86 0.81 8.55 7.76
N PHE A 87 0.68 7.47 8.54
CA PHE A 87 -0.59 7.03 9.09
C PHE A 87 -1.26 8.16 9.87
N ARG A 88 -0.56 8.78 10.83
CA ARG A 88 -1.08 9.90 11.63
C ARG A 88 -1.46 11.11 10.80
N ASN A 89 -0.63 11.45 9.81
CA ASN A 89 -0.86 12.59 8.93
C ASN A 89 -1.97 12.35 7.92
N ASN A 90 -2.41 11.10 7.74
CA ASN A 90 -3.54 10.73 6.87
C ASN A 90 -3.42 11.26 5.43
N SER A 91 -2.19 11.41 4.96
CA SER A 91 -1.86 12.05 3.68
C SER A 91 -1.09 11.06 2.83
N LEU A 92 -1.29 11.13 1.51
CA LEU A 92 -0.46 10.38 0.57
C LEU A 92 1.00 10.85 0.72
N TYR A 93 1.92 9.90 0.81
CA TYR A 93 3.34 10.18 0.77
C TYR A 93 3.95 9.58 -0.49
N THR A 94 4.66 10.39 -1.27
CA THR A 94 5.48 9.96 -2.39
C THR A 94 6.88 10.53 -2.22
N ALA A 95 7.89 9.73 -2.56
CA ALA A 95 9.28 10.15 -2.53
C ALA A 95 10.05 9.59 -3.72
N ASN A 96 10.88 10.44 -4.30
CA ASN A 96 11.85 10.08 -5.33
C ASN A 96 13.24 10.06 -4.69
N ASN A 97 13.98 8.99 -4.93
CA ASN A 97 15.22 8.67 -4.22
C ASN A 97 15.06 8.76 -2.69
N PRO A 98 14.11 8.01 -2.10
CA PRO A 98 13.83 8.06 -0.67
C PRO A 98 15.11 7.82 0.14
N SER A 99 15.37 8.72 1.10
CA SER A 99 16.59 8.69 1.91
C SER A 99 16.51 7.63 3.00
N ASP A 100 17.67 7.09 3.38
CA ASP A 100 17.77 6.14 4.48
C ASP A 100 17.39 6.76 5.84
N SER A 101 17.52 8.07 6.01
CA SER A 101 17.26 8.76 7.28
C SER A 101 15.79 8.85 7.66
N ASP A 102 14.88 8.60 6.73
CA ASP A 102 13.45 8.79 6.96
C ASP A 102 12.77 7.58 7.61
N THR A 103 13.44 6.42 7.68
CA THR A 103 12.85 5.13 8.06
C THR A 103 13.67 4.39 9.11
N ASN A 104 12.99 3.67 9.99
CA ASN A 104 13.69 2.75 10.89
C ASN A 104 14.17 1.48 10.15
N PHE A 105 15.03 0.70 10.80
CA PHE A 105 15.63 -0.50 10.21
C PHE A 105 14.60 -1.52 9.71
N ILE A 106 13.48 -1.70 10.41
CA ILE A 106 12.45 -2.68 10.04
C ILE A 106 11.73 -2.22 8.78
N GLU A 107 11.30 -0.97 8.73
CA GLU A 107 10.70 -0.36 7.54
C GLU A 107 11.64 -0.39 6.34
N LYS A 108 12.93 -0.11 6.58
CA LYS A 108 13.96 -0.21 5.55
C LYS A 108 13.98 -1.61 4.93
N LYS A 109 14.01 -2.66 5.75
CA LYS A 109 14.00 -4.05 5.29
C LYS A 109 12.68 -4.45 4.61
N LEU A 110 11.57 -3.84 4.98
CA LEU A 110 10.27 -4.14 4.40
C LEU A 110 10.08 -3.47 3.04
N LEU A 111 10.41 -2.18 2.93
CA LEU A 111 10.05 -1.33 1.81
C LEU A 111 11.15 -1.25 0.74
N PHE A 112 12.41 -1.35 1.13
CA PHE A 112 13.54 -1.11 0.24
C PHE A 112 14.20 -2.42 -0.17
N GLU A 113 14.46 -2.49 -1.46
CA GLU A 113 15.34 -3.45 -2.12
C GLU A 113 16.50 -2.69 -2.80
N ASP A 114 17.55 -3.41 -3.18
CA ASP A 114 18.64 -2.86 -3.98
C ASP A 114 18.06 -2.21 -5.25
N GLY A 115 18.40 -0.95 -5.47
CA GLY A 115 17.93 -0.17 -6.60
C GLY A 115 16.54 0.45 -6.43
N THR A 116 15.96 0.49 -5.22
CA THR A 116 14.73 1.27 -4.97
C THR A 116 14.98 2.76 -5.22
N GLN A 117 14.18 3.37 -6.11
CA GLN A 117 14.33 4.78 -6.51
C GLN A 117 13.06 5.59 -6.31
N SER A 118 11.92 4.96 -6.02
CA SER A 118 10.72 5.67 -5.61
C SER A 118 9.88 4.87 -4.62
N LEU A 119 9.14 5.59 -3.78
CA LEU A 119 8.28 5.05 -2.73
C LEU A 119 6.94 5.80 -2.74
N ALA A 120 5.84 5.06 -2.61
CA ALA A 120 4.52 5.58 -2.34
C ALA A 120 3.92 4.87 -1.11
N VAL A 121 3.36 5.63 -0.19
CA VAL A 121 2.65 5.11 0.98
C VAL A 121 1.27 5.76 1.00
N CYS A 122 0.26 4.92 0.80
CA CYS A 122 -1.12 5.33 0.63
C CYS A 122 -1.94 4.93 1.86
N PRO A 123 -2.48 5.90 2.62
CA PRO A 123 -3.45 5.58 3.66
C PRO A 123 -4.71 4.93 3.08
N ILE A 124 -5.22 3.91 3.76
CA ILE A 124 -6.52 3.29 3.45
C ILE A 124 -7.51 3.59 4.56
N LYS A 125 -8.74 3.95 4.19
CA LYS A 125 -9.78 4.42 5.11
C LYS A 125 -10.99 3.49 5.12
N TYR A 126 -11.67 3.42 6.25
CA TYR A 126 -12.99 2.82 6.39
C TYR A 126 -13.86 3.64 7.33
N GLY A 127 -15.01 4.12 6.85
CA GLY A 127 -15.95 4.89 7.67
C GLY A 127 -15.36 6.19 8.23
N GLY A 128 -14.46 6.84 7.49
CA GLY A 128 -13.75 8.05 7.93
C GLY A 128 -12.51 7.79 8.78
N SER A 129 -12.35 6.59 9.34
CA SER A 129 -11.17 6.18 10.12
C SER A 129 -10.11 5.54 9.25
N LEU A 130 -8.85 5.63 9.68
CA LEU A 130 -7.73 4.95 9.04
C LEU A 130 -7.74 3.45 9.37
N ALA A 131 -7.79 2.61 8.34
CA ALA A 131 -7.75 1.16 8.46
C ALA A 131 -6.32 0.59 8.30
N GLY A 132 -5.38 1.37 7.76
CA GLY A 132 -4.02 0.91 7.51
C GLY A 132 -3.31 1.70 6.41
N LEU A 133 -2.31 1.08 5.80
CA LEU A 133 -1.52 1.63 4.71
C LEU A 133 -1.29 0.58 3.61
N VAL A 134 -1.22 1.05 2.36
CA VAL A 134 -0.67 0.29 1.24
C VAL A 134 0.61 0.98 0.80
N CYS A 135 1.72 0.27 0.80
CA CYS A 135 3.02 0.80 0.44
C CYS A 135 3.49 0.17 -0.87
N PHE A 136 4.09 0.95 -1.75
CA PHE A 136 4.68 0.51 -3.02
C PHE A 136 6.08 1.10 -3.18
N ALA A 137 7.05 0.28 -3.58
CA ALA A 137 8.36 0.74 -3.99
C ALA A 137 8.64 0.33 -5.43
N SER A 138 9.44 1.13 -6.13
CA SER A 138 9.80 0.92 -7.53
C SER A 138 11.27 1.25 -7.77
N PRO A 139 11.95 0.55 -8.68
CA PRO A 139 13.30 0.89 -9.09
C PRO A 139 13.35 2.00 -10.14
N VAL A 140 12.18 2.50 -10.56
CA VAL A 140 12.07 3.58 -11.54
C VAL A 140 11.93 4.91 -10.77
N PRO A 141 12.74 5.94 -11.06
CA PRO A 141 12.52 7.28 -10.52
C PRO A 141 11.16 7.81 -10.99
N TYR A 142 10.48 8.61 -10.18
CA TYR A 142 9.23 9.27 -10.56
C TYR A 142 8.09 8.30 -10.91
N ALA A 143 8.21 7.02 -10.54
CA ALA A 143 7.19 6.02 -10.86
C ALA A 143 5.82 6.39 -10.30
N PHE A 144 5.79 7.08 -9.16
CA PHE A 144 4.58 7.45 -8.46
C PHE A 144 4.20 8.92 -8.59
N ASP A 145 4.88 9.71 -9.44
CA ASP A 145 4.55 11.12 -9.67
C ASP A 145 3.13 11.30 -10.23
N MET A 146 2.64 10.30 -10.97
CA MET A 146 1.27 10.30 -11.47
C MET A 146 0.25 9.95 -10.39
N ILE A 147 0.67 9.44 -9.22
CA ILE A 147 -0.24 9.18 -8.11
C ILE A 147 -0.49 10.52 -7.41
N GLU A 148 -1.41 11.31 -7.96
CA GLU A 148 -1.99 12.46 -7.29
C GLU A 148 -3.08 12.01 -6.31
N GLU A 149 -3.37 12.87 -5.32
CA GLU A 149 -4.53 12.68 -4.43
C GLU A 149 -5.80 12.52 -5.27
N GLY A 150 -6.46 11.37 -5.13
CA GLY A 150 -7.70 11.05 -5.84
C GLY A 150 -7.57 10.02 -6.97
N MET A 151 -6.39 9.85 -7.60
CA MET A 151 -6.26 8.89 -8.71
C MET A 151 -6.50 7.44 -8.26
N LEU A 152 -5.91 7.07 -7.12
CA LEU A 152 -6.16 5.78 -6.48
C LEU A 152 -7.27 5.85 -5.42
N GLY A 153 -7.84 7.03 -5.18
CA GLY A 153 -8.75 7.31 -4.06
C GLY A 153 -9.91 6.31 -3.99
N GLY A 154 -10.68 6.17 -5.07
CA GLY A 154 -11.81 5.23 -5.10
C GLY A 154 -11.42 3.75 -4.92
N ILE A 155 -10.25 3.35 -5.42
CA ILE A 155 -9.74 1.98 -5.23
C ILE A 155 -9.32 1.74 -3.79
N LEU A 156 -8.59 2.69 -3.20
CA LEU A 156 -8.09 2.61 -1.84
C LEU A 156 -9.21 2.70 -0.82
N GLU A 157 -10.27 3.46 -1.11
CA GLU A 157 -11.49 3.53 -0.30
C GLU A 157 -12.25 2.20 -0.33
N GLU A 158 -12.49 1.63 -1.52
CA GLU A 158 -13.16 0.33 -1.64
C GLU A 158 -12.33 -0.79 -1.00
N PHE A 159 -11.01 -0.75 -1.18
CA PHE A 159 -10.10 -1.70 -0.54
C PHE A 159 -10.06 -1.52 0.99
N GLY A 160 -10.01 -0.27 1.47
CA GLY A 160 -10.06 0.08 2.88
C GLY A 160 -11.35 -0.42 3.55
N ALA A 161 -12.49 -0.34 2.86
CA ALA A 161 -13.74 -0.91 3.35
C ALA A 161 -13.71 -2.44 3.52
N ILE A 162 -12.96 -3.15 2.68
CA ILE A 162 -12.77 -4.60 2.82
C ILE A 162 -11.82 -4.90 3.99
N VAL A 163 -10.74 -4.12 4.10
CA VAL A 163 -9.77 -4.24 5.21
C VAL A 163 -10.44 -3.98 6.55
N GLY A 164 -11.13 -2.85 6.72
CA GLY A 164 -11.76 -2.49 8.01
C GLY A 164 -12.90 -3.43 8.43
N ARG A 165 -13.59 -4.09 7.48
CA ARG A 165 -14.55 -5.15 7.81
C ARG A 165 -13.86 -6.42 8.30
N ALA A 166 -12.73 -6.75 7.70
CA ALA A 166 -12.02 -7.98 8.01
C ALA A 166 -11.08 -7.85 9.22
N GLU A 167 -10.60 -6.66 9.57
CA GLU A 167 -9.89 -6.39 10.84
C GLU A 167 -10.69 -6.93 12.03
N ARG A 168 -12.00 -6.62 12.07
CA ARG A 168 -12.95 -7.14 13.07
C ARG A 168 -13.02 -8.67 13.14
N SER A 169 -12.69 -9.36 12.04
CA SER A 169 -12.68 -10.83 11.95
C SER A 169 -11.29 -11.43 12.19
N LEU A 170 -10.22 -10.64 12.06
CA LEU A 170 -8.83 -11.08 12.21
C LEU A 170 -8.32 -10.98 13.66
N ASN A 171 -9.14 -10.49 14.60
CA ASN A 171 -8.77 -10.21 16.00
C ASN A 171 -7.49 -9.33 16.11
N LEU A 172 -7.31 -8.45 15.12
CA LEU A 172 -6.34 -7.36 15.14
C LEU A 172 -7.03 -6.15 15.76
#